data_AF-A0A5N5FN92-F1
#
_entry.id   AF-A0A5N5FN92-F1
#
_cell.length_a   1.000
_cell.length_b   1.000
_cell.length_c   1.000
_cell.angle_alpha   90.00
_cell.angle_beta   90.00
_cell.angle_gamma   90.00
#
_symmetry.space_group_name_H-M   'P 1'
#
loop_
_entity.id
_entity.type
_entity.pdbx_description
1 polymer ?
#
loop_
_entity_poly.entity_id
_entity_poly.type
_entity_poly.pdbx_seq_one_letter_code
_entity_poly.pdbx_strand_id
1 'polypeptide(L)'
;MFGTVDRAAVARLSSSTDFIKASCRTTQYPALCVQSLAAYTSAIRQSERQLAQTALTVSLALLRSAASFVAKLTRVRQNKPRDNVETWVSAAFTDEGICLDGF
;
A
#
# COMPACT_ATOMS: atom_id res chain seq x y z
N MET A 1 16.27 5.89 -32.40
CA MET A 1 15.04 5.08 -32.26
C MET A 1 14.47 5.25 -30.85
N PHE A 2 13.53 6.17 -30.63
CA PHE A 2 12.62 6.09 -29.49
C PHE A 2 11.23 5.90 -30.08
N GLY A 3 10.73 4.68 -29.93
CA GLY A 3 9.47 4.23 -30.50
C GLY A 3 8.31 5.11 -30.05
N THR A 4 7.28 5.11 -30.86
CA THR A 4 5.95 5.63 -30.57
C THR A 4 5.44 5.07 -29.24
N VAL A 5 5.77 5.71 -28.13
CA VAL A 5 4.95 5.58 -26.92
C VAL A 5 3.63 6.20 -27.33
N ASP A 6 2.65 5.33 -27.61
CA ASP A 6 1.33 5.70 -28.12
C ASP A 6 0.83 6.95 -27.39
N ARG A 7 0.59 8.05 -28.12
CA ARG A 7 -0.05 9.26 -27.56
C ARG A 7 -1.33 8.92 -26.80
N ALA A 8 -2.04 7.89 -27.25
CA ALA A 8 -3.20 7.33 -26.58
C ALA A 8 -2.88 6.65 -25.24
N ALA A 9 -1.72 6.01 -25.09
CA ALA A 9 -1.27 5.45 -23.83
C ALA A 9 -0.87 6.54 -22.82
N VAL A 10 -0.19 7.60 -23.29
CA VAL A 10 0.14 8.77 -22.46
C VAL A 10 -1.13 9.47 -21.97
N ALA A 11 -2.11 9.68 -22.86
CA ALA A 11 -3.39 10.29 -22.52
C ALA A 11 -4.20 9.47 -21.49
N ARG A 12 -4.17 8.13 -21.60
CA ARG A 12 -4.77 7.23 -20.61
C ARG A 12 -4.03 7.23 -19.27
N LEU A 13 -2.70 7.37 -19.30
CA LEU A 13 -1.90 7.47 -18.07
C LEU A 13 -2.17 8.79 -17.35
N SER A 14 -2.29 9.91 -18.08
CA SER A 14 -2.68 11.19 -17.50
C SER A 14 -4.08 11.13 -16.89
N SER A 15 -5.07 10.55 -17.58
CA SER A 15 -6.44 10.45 -17.05
C SER A 15 -6.53 9.54 -15.82
N SER A 16 -5.76 8.44 -15.77
CA SER A 16 -5.62 7.60 -14.58
C SER A 16 -4.91 8.34 -13.43
N THR A 17 -3.87 9.12 -13.75
CA THR A 17 -3.14 9.89 -12.74
C THR A 17 -4.00 11.00 -12.16
N ASP A 18 -4.79 11.68 -12.98
CA ASP A 18 -5.71 12.72 -12.56
C ASP A 18 -6.86 12.15 -11.72
N PHE A 19 -7.34 10.94 -12.05
CA PHE A 19 -8.27 10.21 -11.22
C PHE A 19 -7.69 9.91 -9.83
N ILE A 20 -6.46 9.39 -9.73
CA ILE A 20 -5.80 9.14 -8.45
C ILE A 20 -5.62 10.44 -7.66
N LYS A 21 -5.20 11.53 -8.30
CA LYS A 21 -5.08 12.84 -7.64
C LYS A 21 -6.41 13.32 -7.08
N ALA A 22 -7.49 13.16 -7.83
CA ALA A 22 -8.83 13.53 -7.37
C ALA A 22 -9.28 12.67 -6.18
N SER A 23 -9.07 11.35 -6.24
CA SER A 23 -9.39 10.44 -5.12
C SER A 23 -8.51 10.68 -3.89
N CYS A 24 -7.23 11.00 -4.07
CA CYS A 24 -6.31 11.27 -2.96
C CYS A 24 -6.53 12.63 -2.27
N ARG A 25 -7.24 13.59 -2.90
CA ARG A 25 -7.53 14.90 -2.29
C ARG A 25 -8.38 14.82 -1.03
N THR A 26 -9.20 13.78 -0.89
CA THR A 26 -10.05 13.57 0.28
C THR A 26 -9.33 12.86 1.43
N THR A 27 -8.09 12.40 1.20
CA THR A 27 -7.30 11.72 2.23
C THR A 27 -6.55 12.72 3.12
N GLN A 28 -6.24 12.31 4.36
CA GLN A 28 -5.49 13.13 5.31
C GLN A 28 -4.03 13.36 4.87
N TYR A 29 -3.47 12.48 4.04
CA TYR A 29 -2.12 12.59 3.49
C TYR A 29 -2.11 12.45 1.96
N PRO A 30 -2.49 13.51 1.21
CA PRO A 30 -2.65 13.45 -0.24
C PRO A 30 -1.35 13.12 -0.98
N ALA A 31 -0.21 13.65 -0.52
CA ALA A 31 1.09 13.44 -1.15
C ALA A 31 1.54 11.97 -1.04
N LEU A 32 1.41 11.38 0.15
CA LEU A 32 1.70 9.96 0.37
C LEU A 32 0.75 9.05 -0.41
N CYS A 33 -0.55 9.36 -0.44
CA CYS A 33 -1.54 8.62 -1.22
C CYS A 33 -1.17 8.52 -2.70
N VAL A 34 -0.85 9.67 -3.33
CA VAL A 34 -0.46 9.69 -4.75
C VAL A 34 0.85 8.95 -4.96
N GLN A 35 1.84 9.11 -4.08
CA GLN A 35 3.13 8.45 -4.22
C GLN A 35 3.03 6.92 -4.11
N SER A 36 2.20 6.42 -3.19
CA SER A 36 1.93 4.98 -3.05
C SER A 36 1.18 4.40 -4.24
N LEU A 37 0.25 5.15 -4.83
CA LEU A 37 -0.59 4.68 -5.93
C LEU A 37 -0.03 4.98 -7.33
N ALA A 38 1.00 5.82 -7.45
CA ALA A 38 1.60 6.22 -8.73
C ALA A 38 2.09 5.01 -9.56
N ALA A 39 2.62 3.98 -8.90
CA ALA A 39 3.07 2.75 -9.54
C ALA A 39 1.92 1.88 -10.09
N TYR A 40 0.68 2.13 -9.65
CA TYR A 40 -0.51 1.31 -9.97
C TYR A 40 -1.50 2.04 -10.89
N THR A 41 -1.09 3.17 -11.48
CA THR A 41 -1.90 3.99 -12.41
C THR A 41 -2.53 3.19 -13.56
N SER A 42 -1.81 2.20 -14.09
CA SER A 42 -2.28 1.32 -15.16
C SER A 42 -3.29 0.26 -14.68
N ALA A 43 -3.20 -0.18 -13.42
CA ALA A 43 -4.07 -1.18 -12.82
C ALA A 43 -5.42 -0.59 -12.37
N ILE A 44 -5.43 0.65 -11.88
CA ILE A 44 -6.62 1.31 -11.32
C ILE A 44 -7.63 1.69 -12.40
N ARG A 45 -7.16 1.97 -13.63
CA ARG A 45 -7.98 2.17 -14.85
C ARG A 45 -9.24 3.05 -14.65
N GLN A 46 -9.14 4.05 -13.76
CA GLN A 46 -10.23 4.96 -13.38
C GLN A 46 -11.45 4.29 -12.71
N SER A 47 -11.26 3.16 -12.01
CA SER A 47 -12.31 2.51 -11.23
C SER A 47 -12.05 2.69 -9.73
N GLU A 48 -13.04 3.20 -9.01
CA GLU A 48 -12.96 3.34 -7.54
C GLU A 48 -12.76 1.99 -6.84
N ARG A 49 -13.39 0.92 -7.33
CA ARG A 49 -13.23 -0.43 -6.78
C ARG A 49 -11.78 -0.92 -6.91
N GLN A 50 -11.17 -0.70 -8.09
CA GLN A 50 -9.78 -1.07 -8.31
C GLN A 50 -8.83 -0.21 -7.48
N LEU A 51 -9.15 1.07 -7.26
CA LEU A 51 -8.41 1.96 -6.38
C LEU A 51 -8.43 1.46 -4.92
N ALA A 52 -9.60 1.07 -4.41
CA ALA A 52 -9.73 0.51 -3.07
C ALA A 52 -8.97 -0.83 -2.91
N GLN A 53 -9.06 -1.70 -3.91
CA GLN A 53 -8.36 -3.00 -3.91
C GLN A 53 -6.84 -2.85 -3.98
N THR A 54 -6.34 -1.92 -4.80
CA THR A 54 -4.90 -1.63 -4.87
C THR A 54 -4.40 -1.00 -3.58
N ALA A 55 -5.13 -0.05 -3.01
CA ALA A 55 -4.81 0.52 -1.69
C ALA A 55 -4.73 -0.58 -0.62
N LEU A 56 -5.70 -1.50 -0.58
CA LEU A 56 -5.69 -2.64 0.34
C LEU A 56 -4.48 -3.55 0.14
N THR A 57 -4.13 -3.83 -1.12
CA THR A 57 -2.98 -4.65 -1.49
C THR A 57 -1.66 -4.00 -1.04
N VAL A 58 -1.53 -2.69 -1.24
CA VAL A 58 -0.36 -1.91 -0.79
C VAL A 58 -0.26 -1.93 0.73
N SER A 59 -1.35 -1.67 1.45
CA SER A 59 -1.39 -1.75 2.91
C SER A 59 -0.97 -3.13 3.41
N LEU A 60 -1.48 -4.19 2.78
CA LEU A 60 -1.18 -5.57 3.15
C LEU A 60 0.29 -5.94 2.86
N ALA A 61 0.86 -5.47 1.74
CA ALA A 61 2.27 -5.66 1.42
C ALA A 61 3.19 -4.93 2.42
N LEU A 62 2.82 -3.72 2.83
CA LEU A 62 3.53 -2.96 3.86
C LEU A 62 3.46 -3.68 5.21
N LEU A 63 2.28 -4.14 5.61
CA LEU A 63 2.08 -4.90 6.85
C LEU A 63 2.91 -6.19 6.88
N ARG A 64 2.95 -6.96 5.78
CA ARG A 64 3.80 -8.16 5.68
C ARG A 64 5.29 -7.84 5.77
N SER A 65 5.72 -6.74 5.14
CA SER A 65 7.11 -6.29 5.18
C SER A 65 7.50 -5.87 6.59
N ALA A 66 6.67 -5.06 7.25
CA ALA A 66 6.84 -4.64 8.64
C ALA A 66 6.86 -5.85 9.58
N ALA A 67 5.95 -6.80 9.41
CA ALA A 67 5.94 -8.06 10.14
C ALA A 67 7.21 -8.87 9.97
N SER A 68 7.71 -9.02 8.74
CA SER A 68 8.97 -9.73 8.49
C SER A 68 10.17 -9.04 9.14
N PHE A 69 10.16 -7.70 9.18
CA PHE A 69 11.20 -6.90 9.82
C PHE A 69 11.15 -7.06 11.34
N VAL A 70 9.96 -6.93 11.94
CA VAL A 70 9.75 -7.16 13.38
C VAL A 70 10.09 -8.59 13.76
N ALA A 71 9.72 -9.59 12.95
CA ALA A 71 10.08 -10.99 13.15
C ALA A 71 11.60 -11.20 13.20
N LYS A 72 12.35 -10.48 12.36
CA LYS A 72 13.82 -10.51 12.39
C LYS A 72 14.36 -9.85 13.65
N LEU A 73 13.80 -8.72 14.06
CA LEU A 73 14.20 -8.03 15.31
C LEU A 73 13.92 -8.88 16.55
N THR A 74 12.78 -9.56 16.63
CA THR A 74 12.43 -10.43 17.75
C THR A 74 13.30 -11.70 17.79
N ARG A 75 13.69 -12.24 16.61
CA ARG A 75 14.67 -13.34 16.52
C ARG A 75 16.05 -12.95 17.01
N VAL A 76 16.47 -11.70 16.84
CA VAL A 76 17.76 -11.20 17.36
C VAL A 76 17.71 -11.01 18.89
N ARG A 77 16.52 -10.79 19.47
CA ARG A 77 16.33 -10.54 20.91
C ARG A 77 15.86 -11.74 21.75
N GLN A 78 15.96 -12.98 21.25
CA GLN A 78 15.33 -14.20 21.82
C GLN A 78 15.10 -14.20 23.35
N ASN A 79 13.86 -14.02 23.81
CA ASN A 79 13.36 -14.53 25.10
C ASN A 79 11.82 -14.56 25.29
N LYS A 80 10.99 -14.92 24.29
CA LYS A 80 9.60 -15.36 24.54
C LYS A 80 9.04 -16.11 23.32
N PRO A 81 8.25 -17.18 23.46
CA PRO A 81 7.52 -17.75 22.34
C PRO A 81 6.40 -16.75 22.02
N ARG A 82 6.66 -15.83 21.10
CA ARG A 82 5.65 -14.89 20.64
C ARG A 82 4.92 -15.52 19.48
N ASP A 83 3.59 -15.48 19.60
CA ASP A 83 2.64 -16.00 18.64
C ASP A 83 3.06 -15.66 17.21
N ASN A 84 2.80 -16.59 16.30
CA ASN A 84 3.06 -16.48 14.87
C ASN A 84 2.76 -15.06 14.37
N VAL A 85 3.78 -14.41 13.82
CA VAL A 85 3.68 -13.04 13.29
C VAL A 85 2.55 -12.91 12.28
N GLU A 86 2.20 -14.00 11.60
CA GLU A 86 1.05 -14.12 10.72
C GLU A 86 -0.30 -13.83 11.41
N THR A 87 -0.49 -14.26 12.67
CA THR A 87 -1.70 -13.96 13.46
C THR A 87 -1.75 -12.49 13.85
N TRP A 88 -0.63 -11.88 14.24
CA TRP A 88 -0.57 -10.45 14.54
C TRP A 88 -0.89 -9.59 13.30
N VAL A 89 -0.41 -10.00 12.12
CA VAL A 89 -0.75 -9.34 10.86
C VAL A 89 -2.22 -9.51 10.50
N SER A 90 -2.78 -10.69 10.74
CA SER A 90 -4.21 -10.96 10.51
C SER A 90 -5.08 -10.14 11.47
N ALA A 91 -4.66 -9.99 12.73
CA ALA A 91 -5.31 -9.14 13.72
C ALA A 91 -5.18 -7.64 13.39
N ALA A 92 -4.02 -7.18 12.93
CA ALA A 92 -3.79 -5.79 12.49
C ALA A 92 -4.71 -5.35 11.33
N PHE A 93 -5.20 -6.31 10.55
CA PHE A 93 -6.16 -6.04 9.48
C PHE A 93 -7.58 -5.84 10.01
N THR A 94 -7.90 -6.41 11.16
CA THR A 94 -9.23 -6.36 11.79
C THR A 94 -9.35 -5.35 12.92
N ASP A 95 -8.23 -4.81 13.41
CA ASP A 95 -8.16 -3.93 14.58
C ASP A 95 -7.48 -2.60 14.24
N GLU A 96 -8.14 -1.47 14.53
CA GLU A 96 -7.62 -0.11 14.34
C GLU A 96 -6.50 0.26 15.34
N GLY A 97 -6.17 -0.63 16.28
CA GLY A 97 -5.38 -0.33 17.47
C GLY A 97 -4.15 -1.21 17.67
N ILE A 98 -3.27 -1.34 16.67
CA ILE A 98 -1.89 -1.81 16.93
C ILE A 98 -0.92 -0.63 16.92
N CYS A 99 -1.24 0.38 17.71
CA CYS A 99 -0.28 1.43 18.07
C CYS A 99 0.72 0.84 19.05
N LEU A 100 1.87 0.37 18.55
CA LEU A 100 3.17 0.28 19.25
C LEU A 100 3.14 0.10 20.78
N ASP A 101 2.31 -0.79 21.32
CA ASP A 101 2.15 -0.93 22.77
C ASP A 101 3.22 -1.90 23.28
N GLY A 102 4.47 -1.42 23.27
CA GLY A 102 5.62 -2.16 23.79
C GLY A 102 6.97 -1.88 23.12
N PHE A 103 7.28 -0.62 22.81
CA PHE A 103 8.67 -0.16 22.82
C PHE A 103 9.05 0.31 24.22
#